data_AF-A0AAU4MC35-F1
#
_entry.id   AF-A0AAU4MC35-F1
#
_cell.length_a   1.000
_cell.length_b   1.000
_cell.length_c   1.000
_cell.angle_alpha   90.00
_cell.angle_beta   90.00
_cell.angle_gamma   90.00
#
_symmetry.space_group_name_H-M   'P 1'
#
loop_
_entity.id
_entity.type
_entity.pdbx_description
1 polymer ?
#
loop_
_entity_poly.entity_id
_entity_poly.type
_entity_poly.pdbx_seq_one_letter_code
_entity_poly.pdbx_strand_id
1 'polypeptide(L)'
;MLDVSDEVRSEIGDDEADRLLGGAHAPDTYECTSCRTPGDTLQEPTSTVLFIGDETAVLAFAHSRCIPSQVVPVSEEQLLGAVASISQAQGGAPAREPAADAPYATPQASHAPHAPYAPYAPSAAVAAVAAVAQQPAGSVPSADPGMPAQQQAAQPATGHAVLGITCGMVMHGSTGHAALVVEPTGPVGRPGSMSGEDEFLSLLQDAGFQLLTDVDVTPAQLNGWSVLMVMGKLHAILQPAAAGGSTGWWQAHQPLQVTDAWRVAAGKQAEVTMYAVPVGTIGRQPREDMLRVALERAVAQGRVVGASLPLAGT
;
A
#
# COMPACT_ATOMS: atom_id res chain seq x y z
N MET A 1 -10.74 2.53 22.24
CA MET A 1 -11.87 1.83 21.60
C MET A 1 -11.29 0.82 20.62
N LEU A 2 -10.85 -0.33 21.14
CA LEU A 2 -10.15 -1.33 20.34
C LEU A 2 -11.14 -2.27 19.68
N ASP A 3 -10.93 -2.55 18.40
CA ASP A 3 -11.67 -3.54 17.61
C ASP A 3 -10.78 -4.77 17.38
N VAL A 4 -11.35 -5.94 17.67
CA VAL A 4 -10.72 -7.26 17.49
C VAL A 4 -11.75 -8.14 16.78
N SER A 5 -11.49 -8.46 15.51
CA SER A 5 -12.39 -9.28 14.71
C SER A 5 -12.42 -10.74 15.19
N ASP A 6 -13.48 -11.46 14.84
CA ASP A 6 -13.63 -12.90 15.15
C ASP A 6 -12.46 -13.72 14.58
N GLU A 7 -11.92 -13.32 13.43
CA GLU A 7 -10.75 -13.94 12.82
C GLU A 7 -9.49 -13.77 13.69
N VAL A 8 -9.21 -12.54 14.15
CA VAL A 8 -8.08 -12.27 15.05
C VAL A 8 -8.27 -12.98 16.39
N ARG A 9 -9.49 -12.99 16.93
CA ARG A 9 -9.88 -13.68 18.16
C ARG A 9 -9.67 -15.20 18.06
N SER A 10 -10.00 -15.80 16.91
CA SER A 10 -9.77 -17.22 16.65
C SER A 10 -8.29 -17.59 16.66
N GLU A 11 -7.41 -16.71 16.18
CA GLU A 11 -5.98 -16.97 16.09
C GLU A 11 -5.24 -16.77 17.42
N ILE A 12 -5.58 -15.74 18.19
CA ILE A 12 -4.91 -15.46 19.48
C ILE A 12 -5.58 -16.14 20.68
N GLY A 13 -6.82 -16.63 20.51
CA GLY A 13 -7.66 -17.21 21.55
C GLY A 13 -8.49 -16.19 22.32
N ASP A 14 -9.65 -16.62 22.81
CA ASP A 14 -10.64 -15.77 23.49
C ASP A 14 -10.06 -15.05 24.73
N ASP A 15 -9.31 -15.76 25.56
CA ASP A 15 -8.71 -15.19 26.78
C ASP A 15 -7.72 -14.05 26.47
N GLU A 16 -6.97 -14.15 25.37
CA GLU A 16 -6.00 -13.13 24.98
C GLU A 16 -6.69 -11.95 24.27
N ALA A 17 -7.71 -12.22 23.45
CA ALA A 17 -8.54 -11.19 22.86
C ALA A 17 -9.26 -10.35 23.91
N ASP A 18 -9.79 -10.98 24.97
CA ASP A 18 -10.47 -10.28 26.06
C ASP A 18 -9.49 -9.44 26.90
N ARG A 19 -8.24 -9.88 27.06
CA ARG A 19 -7.16 -9.07 27.67
C ARG A 19 -6.82 -7.84 26.84
N LEU A 20 -6.68 -7.98 25.52
CA LEU A 20 -6.45 -6.87 24.59
C LEU A 20 -7.59 -5.84 24.65
N LEU A 21 -8.84 -6.30 24.63
CA LEU A 21 -10.01 -5.44 24.78
C LEU A 21 -10.07 -4.76 26.16
N GLY A 22 -9.54 -5.42 27.19
CA GLY A 22 -9.32 -4.85 28.52
C GLY A 22 -8.17 -3.85 28.62
N GLY A 23 -7.43 -3.61 27.53
CA GLY A 23 -6.30 -2.67 27.47
C GLY A 23 -4.95 -3.27 27.90
N ALA A 24 -4.88 -4.58 28.17
CA ALA A 24 -3.59 -5.23 28.37
C ALA A 24 -2.90 -5.41 27.00
N HIS A 25 -1.59 -5.18 26.92
CA HIS A 25 -0.77 -5.35 25.70
C HIS A 25 -1.05 -4.39 24.52
N ALA A 26 -2.12 -3.60 24.54
CA ALA A 26 -2.31 -2.48 23.63
C ALA A 26 -1.52 -1.25 24.13
N PRO A 27 -0.67 -0.61 23.30
CA PRO A 27 0.00 0.62 23.70
C PRO A 27 -1.00 1.79 23.72
N ASP A 28 -0.75 2.79 24.58
CA ASP A 28 -1.57 4.01 24.61
C ASP A 28 -1.50 4.73 23.26
N THR A 29 -0.30 4.84 22.68
CA THR A 29 -0.08 5.41 21.34
C THR A 29 0.57 4.41 20.40
N TYR A 30 0.24 4.51 19.12
CA TYR A 30 0.73 3.61 18.08
C TYR A 30 1.01 4.36 16.79
N GLU A 31 1.83 3.79 15.91
CA GLU A 31 1.94 4.24 14.52
C GLU A 31 0.99 3.39 13.67
N CYS A 32 0.01 4.02 13.02
CA CYS A 32 -0.95 3.28 12.20
C CYS A 32 -0.22 2.48 11.11
N THR A 33 -0.35 1.15 11.10
CA THR A 33 0.39 0.29 10.15
C THR A 33 0.05 0.59 8.67
N SER A 34 -1.12 1.18 8.42
CA SER A 34 -1.57 1.61 7.09
C SER A 34 -1.05 3.01 6.71
N CYS A 35 -1.40 4.05 7.48
CA CYS A 35 -1.16 5.44 7.08
C CYS A 35 0.06 6.11 7.74
N ARG A 36 0.76 5.40 8.65
CA ARG A 36 1.98 5.86 9.33
C ARG A 36 1.82 7.10 10.19
N THR A 37 0.58 7.53 10.43
CA THR A 37 0.27 8.63 11.33
C THR A 37 0.14 8.10 12.75
N PRO A 38 0.60 8.84 13.78
CA PRO A 38 0.37 8.48 15.16
C PRO A 38 -1.13 8.38 15.48
N GLY A 39 -1.48 7.38 16.26
CA GLY A 39 -2.81 7.16 16.82
C GLY A 39 -2.76 6.92 18.32
N ASP A 40 -3.92 6.97 18.97
CA ASP A 40 -4.08 6.81 20.42
C ASP A 40 -5.28 5.89 20.73
N THR A 41 -5.01 4.71 21.30
CA THR A 41 -6.02 3.67 21.53
C THR A 41 -7.10 4.08 22.54
N LEU A 42 -6.83 5.10 23.37
CA LEU A 42 -7.75 5.64 24.36
C LEU A 42 -8.64 6.75 23.78
N GLN A 43 -8.16 7.47 22.77
CA GLN A 43 -8.86 8.63 22.20
C GLN A 43 -9.66 8.32 20.93
N GLU A 44 -9.28 7.29 20.17
CA GLU A 44 -9.87 7.01 18.86
C GLU A 44 -10.17 5.52 18.63
N PRO A 45 -11.04 5.19 17.65
CA PRO A 45 -11.28 3.82 17.23
C PRO A 45 -10.04 3.21 16.57
N THR A 46 -9.59 2.09 17.11
CA THR A 46 -8.37 1.39 16.67
C THR A 46 -8.69 -0.05 16.30
N SER A 47 -8.31 -0.46 15.09
CA SER A 47 -8.34 -1.84 14.63
C SER A 47 -7.06 -2.59 15.01
N THR A 48 -7.24 -3.85 15.40
CA THR A 48 -6.15 -4.79 15.64
C THR A 48 -5.84 -5.59 14.37
N VAL A 49 -4.57 -5.65 13.97
CA VAL A 49 -4.13 -6.37 12.77
C VAL A 49 -3.09 -7.39 13.18
N LEU A 50 -3.36 -8.67 12.89
CA LEU A 50 -2.45 -9.77 13.21
C LEU A 50 -1.75 -10.25 11.95
N PHE A 51 -0.43 -10.09 11.88
CA PHE A 51 0.38 -10.62 10.78
C PHE A 51 0.88 -12.02 11.16
N ILE A 52 0.58 -13.04 10.36
CA ILE A 52 0.93 -14.45 10.65
C ILE A 52 1.84 -15.01 9.57
N GLY A 53 2.92 -15.67 10.00
CA GLY A 53 3.83 -16.45 9.19
C GLY A 53 3.77 -17.93 9.56
N ASP A 54 4.75 -18.69 9.12
CA ASP A 54 4.78 -20.13 9.37
C ASP A 54 5.11 -20.43 10.84
N GLU A 55 5.92 -19.58 11.49
CA GLU A 55 6.34 -19.76 12.90
C GLU A 55 6.06 -18.53 13.76
N THR A 56 6.01 -17.34 13.18
CA THR A 56 5.90 -16.07 13.92
C THR A 56 4.54 -15.40 13.70
N ALA A 57 4.02 -14.73 14.74
CA ALA A 57 2.89 -13.81 14.61
C ALA A 57 3.20 -12.46 15.26
N VAL A 58 2.79 -11.36 14.63
CA VAL A 58 3.01 -10.00 15.11
C VAL A 58 1.69 -9.23 15.16
N LEU A 59 1.35 -8.71 16.34
CA LEU A 59 0.19 -7.86 16.56
C LEU A 59 0.54 -6.39 16.29
N ALA A 60 -0.30 -5.71 15.52
CA ALA A 60 -0.15 -4.29 15.19
C ALA A 60 -1.50 -3.56 15.28
N PHE A 61 -1.44 -2.23 15.27
CA PHE A 61 -2.59 -1.36 15.43
C PHE A 61 -2.73 -0.39 14.25
N ALA A 62 -3.97 -0.04 13.92
CA ALA A 62 -4.31 0.95 12.90
C ALA A 62 -5.57 1.70 13.28
N HIS A 63 -5.76 2.90 12.72
CA HIS A 63 -7.06 3.54 12.81
C HIS A 63 -8.12 2.65 12.18
N SER A 64 -9.30 2.55 12.80
CA SER A 64 -10.40 1.75 12.23
C SER A 64 -10.86 2.24 10.85
N ARG A 65 -10.63 3.52 10.55
CA ARG A 65 -10.89 4.11 9.22
C ARG A 65 -9.85 3.74 8.16
N CYS A 66 -8.66 3.29 8.55
CA CYS A 66 -7.57 3.00 7.62
C CYS A 66 -7.65 1.55 7.15
N ILE A 67 -7.84 0.62 8.07
CA ILE A 67 -8.01 -0.81 7.81
C ILE A 67 -8.88 -1.44 8.92
N PRO A 68 -9.74 -2.42 8.58
CA PRO A 68 -10.51 -3.16 9.58
C PRO A 68 -9.60 -4.08 10.40
N SER A 69 -10.10 -4.58 11.53
CA SER A 69 -9.42 -5.65 12.26
C SER A 69 -9.43 -6.94 11.43
N GLN A 70 -8.26 -7.55 11.23
CA GLN A 70 -8.09 -8.69 10.31
C GLN A 70 -6.80 -9.46 10.58
N VAL A 71 -6.76 -10.70 10.09
CA VAL A 71 -5.54 -11.50 10.01
C VAL A 71 -4.92 -11.37 8.63
N VAL A 72 -3.60 -11.24 8.58
CA VAL A 72 -2.86 -10.97 7.35
C VAL A 72 -1.71 -11.96 7.21
N PRO A 73 -1.81 -12.96 6.31
CA PRO A 73 -0.72 -13.89 6.07
C PRO A 73 0.43 -13.20 5.35
N VAL A 74 1.65 -13.42 5.84
CA VAL A 74 2.90 -12.85 5.32
C VAL A 74 3.99 -13.92 5.33
N SER A 75 5.03 -13.76 4.51
CA SER A 75 6.14 -14.72 4.56
C SER A 75 6.95 -14.57 5.85
N GLU A 76 7.50 -15.68 6.35
CA GLU A 76 8.30 -15.69 7.58
C GLU A 76 9.49 -14.72 7.51
N GLU A 77 10.14 -14.61 6.34
CA GLU A 77 11.24 -13.66 6.10
C GLU A 77 10.81 -12.20 6.32
N GLN A 78 9.58 -11.84 5.94
CA GLN A 78 9.04 -10.49 6.12
C GLN A 78 8.74 -10.19 7.60
N LEU A 79 8.25 -11.18 8.35
CA LEU A 79 7.96 -11.02 9.77
C LEU A 79 9.24 -10.88 10.59
N LEU A 80 10.23 -11.72 10.34
CA LEU A 80 11.52 -11.64 11.03
C LEU A 80 12.22 -10.31 10.76
N GLY A 81 12.11 -9.78 9.53
CA GLY A 81 12.59 -8.44 9.21
C GLY A 81 11.88 -7.32 9.99
N ALA A 82 10.56 -7.45 10.22
CA ALA A 82 9.80 -6.49 11.01
C ALA A 82 10.17 -6.55 12.50
N VAL A 83 10.24 -7.75 13.08
CA VAL A 83 10.62 -7.96 14.48
C VAL A 83 12.05 -7.48 14.76
N ALA A 84 12.99 -7.74 13.84
CA ALA A 84 14.36 -7.23 13.94
C ALA A 84 14.41 -5.70 13.91
N SER A 85 13.61 -5.06 13.06
CA SER A 85 13.52 -3.59 12.98
C SER A 85 12.95 -2.97 14.26
N ILE A 86 11.93 -3.60 14.85
CA ILE A 86 11.34 -3.17 16.12
C ILE A 86 12.34 -3.34 17.27
N SER A 87 13.02 -4.49 17.32
CA SER A 87 14.03 -4.78 18.35
C SER A 87 15.22 -3.83 18.27
N GLN A 88 15.60 -3.39 17.05
CA GLN A 88 16.65 -2.38 16.83
C GLN A 88 16.16 -0.96 17.17
N ALA A 89 14.91 -0.62 16.87
CA ALA A 89 14.32 0.67 17.26
C ALA A 89 14.14 0.78 18.79
N GLN A 90 13.95 -0.34 19.48
CA GLN A 90 13.88 -0.44 20.94
C GLN A 90 15.28 -0.64 21.59
N GLY A 91 16.33 -0.84 20.79
CA GLY A 91 17.67 -1.28 21.20
C GLY A 91 18.68 -0.15 21.42
N GLY A 92 18.44 0.68 22.44
CA GLY A 92 19.36 1.70 22.94
C GLY A 92 19.75 1.52 24.41
N ALA A 93 19.86 0.29 24.92
CA ALA A 93 20.61 -0.07 26.13
C ALA A 93 20.75 -1.60 26.21
N PRO A 94 21.95 -2.16 26.43
CA PRO A 94 22.06 -3.60 26.69
C PRO A 94 21.37 -3.92 28.03
N ALA A 95 20.49 -4.92 28.00
CA ALA A 95 20.00 -5.58 29.20
C ALA A 95 21.21 -6.08 30.00
N ARG A 96 21.39 -5.54 31.20
CA ARG A 96 22.40 -6.02 32.15
C ARG A 96 21.84 -7.28 32.79
N GLU A 97 22.40 -8.43 32.43
CA GLU A 97 22.23 -9.69 33.15
C GLU A 97 22.57 -9.50 34.65
N PRO A 98 21.86 -10.19 35.57
CA PRO A 98 22.12 -10.10 36.98
C PRO A 98 23.36 -10.93 37.33
N ALA A 99 24.47 -10.25 37.63
CA ALA A 99 25.63 -10.89 38.25
C ALA A 99 25.43 -10.94 39.78
N ALA A 100 25.52 -12.16 40.32
CA ALA A 100 25.50 -12.50 41.75
C ALA A 100 26.70 -11.92 42.54
N ASP A 101 26.46 -11.71 43.85
CA ASP A 101 27.34 -11.62 45.05
C ASP A 101 28.87 -11.45 44.85
N ALA A 102 29.67 -10.65 45.57
CA ALA A 102 29.65 -9.68 46.69
C ALA A 102 31.15 -9.22 46.85
N PRO A 103 31.67 -8.53 47.90
CA PRO A 103 31.16 -7.50 48.82
C PRO A 103 32.06 -6.21 48.94
N TYR A 104 31.49 -5.16 49.55
CA TYR A 104 32.09 -4.06 50.35
C TYR A 104 33.30 -3.23 49.84
N ALA A 105 33.06 -1.94 49.58
CA ALA A 105 33.80 -0.80 50.18
C ALA A 105 33.05 0.54 49.98
N THR A 106 32.97 1.34 51.04
CA THR A 106 32.44 2.73 51.11
C THR A 106 33.43 3.58 51.94
N PRO A 107 33.31 4.91 52.00
CA PRO A 107 33.07 5.89 50.94
C PRO A 107 34.06 7.08 51.05
N GLN A 108 34.14 7.97 50.05
CA GLN A 108 34.61 9.34 50.31
C GLN A 108 33.92 10.37 49.40
N ALA A 109 33.55 11.47 50.04
CA ALA A 109 32.62 12.50 49.57
C ALA A 109 33.35 13.74 49.05
N SER A 110 32.77 14.40 48.04
CA SER A 110 33.03 15.82 47.75
C SER A 110 31.84 16.50 47.04
N HIS A 111 31.13 17.30 47.83
CA HIS A 111 30.39 18.55 47.55
C HIS A 111 30.22 19.11 46.12
N ALA A 112 28.93 19.23 45.70
CA ALA A 112 28.15 20.41 45.21
C ALA A 112 28.66 21.31 44.04
N PRO A 113 27.81 22.05 43.26
CA PRO A 113 26.45 22.52 43.58
C PRO A 113 25.36 22.45 42.46
N HIS A 114 24.12 22.79 42.85
CA HIS A 114 22.89 23.05 42.04
C HIS A 114 23.12 24.19 41.01
N ALA A 115 22.60 24.19 39.76
CA ALA A 115 21.22 24.37 39.21
C ALA A 115 21.40 24.70 37.68
N PRO A 116 20.39 24.91 36.81
CA PRO A 116 18.93 24.84 36.95
C PRO A 116 18.22 23.95 35.90
N TYR A 117 16.90 23.82 36.06
CA TYR A 117 15.94 23.25 35.11
C TYR A 117 15.94 23.97 33.75
N ALA A 118 15.85 23.20 32.67
CA ALA A 118 15.34 23.60 31.35
C ALA A 118 14.77 22.36 30.62
N PRO A 119 13.80 22.52 29.71
CA PRO A 119 12.72 21.56 29.50
C PRO A 119 13.07 20.36 28.60
N TYR A 120 12.38 19.25 28.86
CA TYR A 120 12.29 18.08 27.99
C TYR A 120 11.88 18.50 26.57
N ALA A 121 12.77 18.27 25.61
CA ALA A 121 12.41 18.15 24.20
C ALA A 121 12.18 16.65 23.91
N PRO A 122 11.05 16.23 23.32
CA PRO A 122 10.94 14.86 22.84
C PRO A 122 11.89 14.69 21.64
N SER A 123 12.84 13.77 21.79
CA SER A 123 13.69 13.27 20.71
C SER A 123 12.81 12.47 19.75
N ALA A 124 12.65 12.98 18.52
CA ALA A 124 12.03 12.25 17.42
C ALA A 124 13.08 11.35 16.75
N ALA A 125 13.03 10.07 17.08
CA ALA A 125 13.53 8.93 16.32
C ALA A 125 12.54 7.81 16.66
N VAL A 126 11.91 7.07 15.76
CA VAL A 126 12.38 6.44 14.52
C VAL A 126 11.11 5.97 13.79
N ALA A 127 10.99 6.15 12.48
CA ALA A 127 9.92 5.55 11.68
C ALA A 127 10.55 4.79 10.51
N ALA A 128 10.41 3.46 10.53
CA ALA A 128 10.73 2.57 9.42
C ALA A 128 10.01 1.23 9.65
N VAL A 129 8.95 0.91 8.91
CA VAL A 129 8.94 0.17 7.61
C VAL A 129 7.54 -0.41 7.38
N ALA A 130 7.07 -0.24 6.13
CA ALA A 130 5.98 -0.86 5.36
C ALA A 130 5.44 -2.22 5.88
N ALA A 131 4.14 -2.54 5.88
CA ALA A 131 3.10 -2.50 4.84
C ALA A 131 3.37 -3.42 3.63
N VAL A 132 2.99 -4.71 3.73
CA VAL A 132 2.36 -5.51 2.66
C VAL A 132 1.69 -6.74 3.30
N ALA A 133 0.38 -6.92 3.09
CA ALA A 133 -0.18 -8.18 2.57
C ALA A 133 -1.65 -8.06 2.18
N GLN A 134 -2.03 -8.95 1.27
CA GLN A 134 -3.18 -8.90 0.38
C GLN A 134 -4.17 -10.03 0.73
N GLN A 135 -5.48 -9.72 0.73
CA GLN A 135 -6.65 -10.53 0.28
C GLN A 135 -6.79 -12.05 0.64
N PRO A 136 -8.02 -12.53 0.96
CA PRO A 136 -9.01 -12.90 -0.08
C PRO A 136 -10.50 -12.61 0.24
N ALA A 137 -11.35 -12.90 -0.74
CA ALA A 137 -12.78 -12.60 -0.82
C ALA A 137 -13.69 -13.63 -0.10
N GLY A 138 -14.86 -13.18 0.39
CA GLY A 138 -15.95 -14.08 0.79
C GLY A 138 -17.24 -13.39 1.29
N SER A 139 -18.32 -13.56 0.51
CA SER A 139 -19.76 -13.48 0.87
C SER A 139 -20.39 -12.17 1.35
N VAL A 140 -21.26 -11.62 0.50
CA VAL A 140 -22.27 -10.61 0.82
C VAL A 140 -23.56 -11.30 1.28
N PRO A 141 -24.19 -10.91 2.40
CA PRO A 141 -25.62 -11.09 2.59
C PRO A 141 -26.38 -9.77 2.39
N SER A 142 -27.64 -9.95 1.99
CA SER A 142 -28.60 -9.00 1.47
C SER A 142 -28.83 -7.72 2.28
N ALA A 143 -29.12 -6.63 1.55
CA ALA A 143 -29.53 -5.34 2.07
C ALA A 143 -30.93 -5.36 2.71
N ASP A 144 -31.06 -4.75 3.89
CA ASP A 144 -32.32 -4.37 4.52
C ASP A 144 -32.59 -2.87 4.22
N PRO A 145 -33.78 -2.46 3.76
CA PRO A 145 -34.05 -1.09 3.36
C PRO A 145 -34.58 -0.27 4.53
N GLY A 146 -33.82 0.73 4.98
CA GLY A 146 -34.40 1.84 5.74
C GLY A 146 -33.51 2.56 6.74
N MET A 147 -32.54 3.37 6.28
CA MET A 147 -32.11 4.58 6.99
C MET A 147 -31.59 5.63 5.97
N PRO A 148 -31.80 6.93 6.21
CA PRO A 148 -31.45 7.98 5.26
C PRO A 148 -29.94 8.11 5.13
N ALA A 149 -29.45 8.16 3.88
CA ALA A 149 -28.06 8.42 3.54
C ALA A 149 -27.63 9.79 4.09
N GLN A 150 -26.86 9.79 5.17
CA GLN A 150 -26.04 10.94 5.53
C GLN A 150 -24.86 10.96 4.55
N GLN A 151 -24.90 11.95 3.68
CA GLN A 151 -23.87 12.25 2.70
C GLN A 151 -22.58 12.59 3.43
N GLN A 152 -21.71 11.58 3.61
CA GLN A 152 -20.36 11.75 4.13
C GLN A 152 -19.62 12.68 3.17
N ALA A 153 -19.40 13.93 3.57
CA ALA A 153 -18.58 14.86 2.82
C ALA A 153 -17.15 14.29 2.74
N ALA A 154 -16.73 13.88 1.55
CA ALA A 154 -15.37 13.47 1.27
C ALA A 154 -14.43 14.66 1.57
N GLN A 155 -13.61 14.53 2.61
CA GLN A 155 -12.51 15.46 2.83
C GLN A 155 -11.42 15.19 1.79
N PRO A 156 -10.93 16.21 1.06
CA PRO A 156 -9.95 16.03 0.01
C PRO A 156 -8.58 15.69 0.60
N ALA A 157 -8.03 14.56 0.19
CA ALA A 157 -6.69 14.12 0.55
C ALA A 157 -5.65 14.89 -0.26
N THR A 158 -4.79 15.66 0.41
CA THR A 158 -3.58 16.27 -0.16
C THR A 158 -2.45 15.22 -0.27
N GLY A 159 -2.72 14.09 -0.93
CA GLY A 159 -1.78 12.97 -1.04
C GLY A 159 -1.60 12.52 -2.48
N HIS A 160 -0.46 11.86 -2.76
CA HIS A 160 -0.25 11.15 -4.02
C HIS A 160 -1.28 10.01 -4.14
N ALA A 161 -1.89 9.86 -5.32
CA ALA A 161 -2.80 8.75 -5.58
C ALA A 161 -2.04 7.42 -5.50
N VAL A 162 -2.63 6.42 -4.85
CA VAL A 162 -2.12 5.05 -4.87
C VAL A 162 -2.72 4.34 -6.09
N LEU A 163 -1.85 3.74 -6.90
CA LEU A 163 -2.24 3.07 -8.14
C LEU A 163 -1.98 1.56 -8.03
N GLY A 164 -3.00 0.77 -8.31
CA GLY A 164 -2.90 -0.66 -8.58
C GLY A 164 -2.47 -0.90 -10.02
N ILE A 165 -1.57 -1.87 -10.21
CA ILE A 165 -1.09 -2.31 -11.52
C ILE A 165 -1.43 -3.79 -11.67
N THR A 166 -2.19 -4.12 -12.72
CA THR A 166 -2.43 -5.50 -13.16
C THR A 166 -1.66 -5.72 -14.45
N CYS A 167 -0.74 -6.69 -14.45
CA CYS A 167 0.01 -7.10 -15.63
C CYS A 167 -0.67 -8.31 -16.28
N GLY A 168 -0.76 -8.34 -17.61
CA GLY A 168 -1.31 -9.48 -18.34
C GLY A 168 -1.09 -9.37 -19.83
N MET A 169 -1.38 -10.44 -20.57
CA MET A 169 -1.46 -10.38 -22.03
C MET A 169 -2.84 -9.88 -22.46
N VAL A 170 -2.87 -8.93 -23.39
CA VAL A 170 -4.09 -8.52 -24.09
C VAL A 170 -3.88 -8.73 -25.59
N MET A 171 -4.84 -9.37 -26.24
CA MET A 171 -4.79 -9.59 -27.68
C MET A 171 -5.16 -8.30 -28.40
N HIS A 172 -4.43 -7.91 -29.44
CA HIS A 172 -4.86 -6.93 -30.44
C HIS A 172 -5.01 -7.68 -31.77
N GLY A 173 -6.25 -7.99 -32.13
CA GLY A 173 -6.54 -8.95 -33.20
C GLY A 173 -5.96 -10.33 -32.86
N SER A 174 -4.95 -10.77 -33.61
CA SER A 174 -4.28 -12.07 -33.38
C SER A 174 -2.93 -11.97 -32.67
N THR A 175 -2.48 -10.75 -32.33
CA THR A 175 -1.18 -10.53 -31.69
C THR A 175 -1.37 -10.33 -30.20
N GLY A 176 -0.64 -11.07 -29.37
CA GLY A 176 -0.60 -10.81 -27.92
C GLY A 176 0.34 -9.64 -27.61
N HIS A 177 -0.17 -8.65 -26.87
CA HIS A 177 0.59 -7.51 -26.38
C HIS A 177 0.77 -7.61 -24.86
N ALA A 178 1.96 -7.20 -24.41
CA ALA A 178 2.22 -7.01 -23.00
C ALA A 178 1.40 -5.80 -22.51
N ALA A 179 0.51 -6.00 -21.55
CA ALA A 179 -0.38 -4.98 -21.05
C ALA A 179 -0.17 -4.65 -19.57
N LEU A 180 -0.40 -3.38 -19.23
CA LEU A 180 -0.55 -2.89 -17.87
C LEU A 180 -1.93 -2.25 -17.75
N VAL A 181 -2.74 -2.70 -16.81
CA VAL A 181 -3.96 -2.00 -16.40
C VAL A 181 -3.69 -1.25 -15.11
N VAL A 182 -3.85 0.07 -15.16
CA VAL A 182 -3.64 1.00 -14.06
C VAL A 182 -4.99 1.46 -13.54
N GLU A 183 -5.23 1.20 -12.26
CA GLU A 183 -6.47 1.56 -11.58
C GLU A 183 -6.13 2.21 -10.23
N PRO A 184 -6.63 3.42 -9.94
CA PRO A 184 -6.38 4.05 -8.66
C PRO A 184 -7.18 3.34 -7.55
N THR A 185 -6.70 3.41 -6.30
CA THR A 185 -7.41 2.82 -5.15
C THR A 185 -8.52 3.71 -4.61
N GLY A 186 -8.69 4.90 -5.17
CA GLY A 186 -9.73 5.88 -4.84
C GLY A 186 -9.83 6.95 -5.93
N PRO A 187 -10.83 7.84 -5.87
CA PRO A 187 -10.95 8.95 -6.82
C PRO A 187 -9.69 9.83 -6.88
N VAL A 188 -9.30 10.27 -8.08
CA VAL A 188 -8.11 11.11 -8.26
C VAL A 188 -8.52 12.47 -8.81
N GLY A 189 -8.46 13.51 -7.97
CA GLY A 189 -8.69 14.89 -8.39
C GLY A 189 -7.42 15.60 -8.88
N ARG A 190 -7.59 16.76 -9.52
CA ARG A 190 -6.44 17.63 -9.86
C ARG A 190 -5.72 18.14 -8.60
N PRO A 191 -4.40 18.33 -8.65
CA PRO A 191 -3.67 18.96 -7.54
C PRO A 191 -4.29 20.31 -7.15
N GLY A 192 -4.67 20.46 -5.89
CA GLY A 192 -5.32 21.66 -5.36
C GLY A 192 -6.83 21.76 -5.59
N SER A 193 -7.45 20.78 -6.27
CA SER A 193 -8.90 20.68 -6.38
C SER A 193 -9.50 20.08 -5.10
N MET A 194 -10.63 20.65 -4.67
CA MET A 194 -11.41 20.18 -3.51
C MET A 194 -12.77 19.62 -3.96
N SER A 195 -13.02 19.46 -5.27
CA SER A 195 -14.32 19.05 -5.82
C SER A 195 -14.73 17.64 -5.40
N GLY A 196 -13.75 16.77 -5.10
CA GLY A 196 -13.97 15.35 -4.83
C GLY A 196 -14.36 14.55 -6.08
N GLU A 197 -14.35 15.18 -7.26
CA GLU A 197 -14.61 14.52 -8.53
C GLU A 197 -13.42 13.65 -8.96
N ASP A 198 -13.71 12.50 -9.56
CA ASP A 198 -12.68 11.65 -10.14
C ASP A 198 -12.28 12.17 -11.53
N GLU A 199 -11.11 12.78 -11.60
CA GLU A 199 -10.54 13.39 -12.80
C GLU A 199 -9.43 12.52 -13.41
N PHE A 200 -9.23 11.28 -12.93
CA PHE A 200 -8.11 10.42 -13.31
C PHE A 200 -7.94 10.27 -14.83
N LEU A 201 -9.02 9.95 -15.54
CA LEU A 201 -8.97 9.78 -16.99
C LEU A 201 -8.75 11.10 -17.73
N SER A 202 -9.28 12.21 -17.20
CA SER A 202 -9.07 13.53 -17.81
C SER A 202 -7.61 13.94 -17.70
N LEU A 203 -6.99 13.73 -16.54
CA LEU A 203 -5.56 13.99 -16.32
C LEU A 203 -4.66 13.21 -17.28
N LEU A 204 -4.99 11.95 -17.55
CA LEU A 204 -4.24 11.14 -18.50
C LEU A 204 -4.49 11.56 -19.96
N GLN A 205 -5.70 11.97 -20.31
CA GLN A 205 -5.97 12.55 -21.64
C GLN A 205 -5.21 13.85 -21.86
N ASP A 206 -5.12 14.71 -20.85
CA ASP A 206 -4.29 15.93 -20.90
C ASP A 206 -2.80 15.58 -21.12
N ALA A 207 -2.35 14.42 -20.62
CA ALA A 207 -1.01 13.89 -20.85
C ALA A 207 -0.83 13.17 -22.21
N GLY A 208 -1.89 13.05 -23.00
CA GLY A 208 -1.87 12.49 -24.36
C GLY A 208 -2.35 11.04 -24.49
N PHE A 209 -2.84 10.41 -23.41
CA PHE A 209 -3.49 9.10 -23.51
C PHE A 209 -4.81 9.21 -24.29
N GLN A 210 -5.11 8.19 -25.09
CA GLN A 210 -6.25 8.20 -26.01
C GLN A 210 -7.43 7.45 -25.41
N LEU A 211 -8.64 8.03 -25.49
CA LEU A 211 -9.86 7.28 -25.19
C LEU A 211 -9.99 6.10 -26.16
N LEU A 212 -10.08 4.89 -25.63
CA LEU A 212 -10.18 3.69 -26.44
C LEU A 212 -11.64 3.37 -26.74
N THR A 213 -11.91 3.06 -27.99
CA THR A 213 -13.21 2.60 -28.49
C THR A 213 -13.21 1.13 -28.88
N ASP A 214 -12.04 0.56 -29.08
CA ASP A 214 -11.84 -0.83 -29.45
C ASP A 214 -10.54 -1.32 -28.80
N VAL A 215 -10.62 -2.43 -28.08
CA VAL A 215 -9.49 -3.02 -27.37
C VAL A 215 -8.67 -3.95 -28.28
N ASP A 216 -9.16 -4.26 -29.49
CA ASP A 216 -8.38 -4.94 -30.53
C ASP A 216 -7.40 -4.04 -31.29
N VAL A 217 -7.48 -2.74 -31.09
CA VAL A 217 -6.63 -1.77 -31.77
C VAL A 217 -5.49 -1.34 -30.85
N THR A 218 -4.26 -1.52 -31.31
CA THR A 218 -3.07 -1.01 -30.62
C THR A 218 -3.12 0.52 -30.56
N PRO A 219 -3.08 1.14 -29.37
CA PRO A 219 -3.03 2.60 -29.24
C PRO A 219 -1.75 3.18 -29.84
N ALA A 220 -1.76 4.48 -30.17
CA ALA A 220 -0.55 5.15 -30.61
C ALA A 220 0.52 5.17 -29.52
N GLN A 221 1.79 5.13 -29.93
CA GLN A 221 2.90 5.26 -29.00
C GLN A 221 2.96 6.70 -28.43
N LEU A 222 3.08 6.81 -27.10
CA LEU A 222 3.07 8.10 -26.40
C LEU A 222 4.50 8.58 -26.13
N ASN A 223 4.86 9.72 -26.73
CA ASN A 223 6.21 10.27 -26.65
C ASN A 223 6.60 10.68 -25.23
N GLY A 224 7.82 10.31 -24.82
CA GLY A 224 8.45 10.71 -23.57
C GLY A 224 7.94 9.96 -22.32
N TRP A 225 6.88 9.16 -22.45
CA TRP A 225 6.52 8.14 -21.48
C TRP A 225 7.26 6.85 -21.77
N SER A 226 7.52 6.04 -20.75
CA SER A 226 8.14 4.72 -20.93
C SER A 226 7.86 3.79 -19.76
N VAL A 227 8.06 2.48 -19.99
CA VAL A 227 8.00 1.46 -18.94
C VAL A 227 9.42 1.00 -18.62
N LEU A 228 9.84 1.20 -17.37
CA LEU A 228 11.15 0.78 -16.90
C LEU A 228 11.13 -0.70 -16.53
N MET A 229 11.89 -1.47 -17.30
CA MET A 229 12.11 -2.90 -17.09
C MET A 229 13.59 -3.15 -16.86
N VAL A 230 13.94 -3.86 -15.79
CA VAL A 230 15.33 -4.22 -15.48
C VAL A 230 15.36 -5.64 -14.92
N MET A 231 16.26 -6.47 -15.45
CA MET A 231 16.40 -7.89 -15.08
C MET A 231 15.08 -8.68 -15.20
N GLY A 232 14.27 -8.36 -16.20
CA GLY A 232 12.97 -9.02 -16.43
C GLY A 232 11.88 -8.66 -15.41
N LYS A 233 12.09 -7.64 -14.58
CA LYS A 233 11.07 -7.14 -13.66
C LYS A 233 10.59 -5.76 -14.07
N LEU A 234 9.34 -5.46 -13.76
CA LEU A 234 8.75 -4.13 -13.92
C LEU A 234 9.07 -3.27 -12.70
N HIS A 235 9.69 -2.10 -12.93
CA HIS A 235 10.09 -1.19 -11.85
C HIS A 235 9.25 0.07 -11.77
N ALA A 236 8.96 0.71 -12.91
CA ALA A 236 8.30 2.00 -12.94
C ALA A 236 7.60 2.28 -14.28
N ILE A 237 6.65 3.20 -14.23
CA ILE A 237 6.14 3.93 -15.40
C ILE A 237 6.73 5.33 -15.29
N LEU A 238 7.44 5.75 -16.33
CA LEU A 238 8.12 7.02 -16.38
C LEU A 238 7.32 7.99 -17.25
N GLN A 239 7.26 9.25 -16.81
CA GLN A 239 6.70 10.37 -17.57
C GLN A 239 7.80 11.37 -17.94
N PRO A 240 7.56 12.24 -18.94
CA PRO A 240 8.45 13.35 -19.24
C PRO A 240 8.63 14.27 -18.04
N ALA A 241 9.87 14.68 -17.74
CA ALA A 241 10.14 15.69 -16.73
C ALA A 241 10.22 17.10 -17.34
N ALA A 242 9.75 18.13 -16.62
CA ALA A 242 9.76 19.52 -17.08
C ALA A 242 11.17 20.05 -17.41
N ALA A 243 12.20 19.55 -16.71
CA ALA A 243 13.60 19.90 -16.92
C ALA A 243 14.29 19.08 -18.03
N GLY A 244 13.54 18.25 -18.78
CA GLY A 244 14.07 17.26 -19.69
C GLY A 244 14.37 15.92 -18.99
N GLY A 245 14.45 14.84 -19.78
CA GLY A 245 14.55 13.48 -19.27
C GLY A 245 13.21 12.92 -18.78
N SER A 246 13.26 11.95 -17.86
CA SER A 246 12.08 11.26 -17.35
C SER A 246 12.07 11.19 -15.83
N THR A 247 10.88 11.20 -15.24
CA THR A 247 10.64 11.02 -13.80
C THR A 247 9.64 9.91 -13.56
N GLY A 248 9.67 9.27 -12.38
CA GLY A 248 8.69 8.25 -12.01
C GLY A 248 7.29 8.85 -11.91
N TRP A 249 6.38 8.41 -12.76
CA TRP A 249 4.94 8.67 -12.60
C TRP A 249 4.31 7.66 -11.65
N TRP A 250 4.74 6.40 -11.78
CA TRP A 250 4.45 5.33 -10.85
C TRP A 250 5.72 4.51 -10.64
N GLN A 251 5.94 4.04 -9.41
CA GLN A 251 7.08 3.19 -9.08
C GLN A 251 6.62 2.05 -8.17
N ALA A 252 7.07 0.83 -8.49
CA ALA A 252 6.86 -0.32 -7.66
C ALA A 252 7.69 -0.18 -6.38
N HIS A 253 7.08 -0.45 -5.22
CA HIS A 253 7.84 -0.52 -3.97
C HIS A 253 8.89 -1.64 -4.02
N GLN A 254 8.52 -2.77 -4.64
CA GLN A 254 9.41 -3.87 -5.01
C GLN A 254 9.20 -4.19 -6.49
N PRO A 255 10.27 -4.46 -7.27
CA PRO A 255 10.13 -4.75 -8.70
C PRO A 255 9.18 -5.93 -8.95
N LEU A 256 8.15 -5.71 -9.75
CA LEU A 256 7.10 -6.69 -10.01
C LEU A 256 7.59 -7.77 -10.96
N GLN A 257 7.37 -9.02 -10.57
CA GLN A 257 7.55 -10.16 -11.44
C GLN A 257 6.42 -10.22 -12.45
N VAL A 258 6.77 -10.46 -13.70
CA VAL A 258 5.83 -10.61 -14.83
C VAL A 258 6.03 -11.97 -15.48
N THR A 259 4.99 -12.50 -16.11
CA THR A 259 5.05 -13.82 -16.75
C THR A 259 6.06 -13.82 -17.91
N ASP A 260 6.55 -15.00 -18.26
CA ASP A 260 7.49 -15.16 -19.38
C ASP A 260 6.87 -14.68 -20.70
N ALA A 261 5.60 -15.00 -20.94
CA ALA A 261 4.85 -14.56 -22.11
C ALA A 261 4.80 -13.02 -22.20
N TRP A 262 4.52 -12.36 -21.07
CA TRP A 262 4.52 -10.90 -20.99
C TRP A 262 5.90 -10.31 -21.32
N ARG A 263 6.98 -10.85 -20.73
CA ARG A 263 8.35 -10.35 -21.00
C ARG A 263 8.77 -10.55 -22.45
N VAL A 264 8.45 -11.70 -23.03
CA VAL A 264 8.76 -12.01 -24.43
C VAL A 264 8.00 -11.07 -25.36
N ALA A 265 6.72 -10.81 -25.11
CA ALA A 265 5.92 -9.89 -25.90
C ALA A 265 6.46 -8.46 -25.80
N ALA A 266 6.71 -7.97 -24.59
CA ALA A 266 7.24 -6.64 -24.34
C ALA A 266 8.61 -6.45 -25.03
N GLY A 267 9.53 -7.41 -24.89
CA GLY A 267 10.85 -7.35 -25.52
C GLY A 267 10.80 -7.44 -27.05
N LYS A 268 9.90 -8.26 -27.60
CA LYS A 268 9.72 -8.40 -29.06
C LYS A 268 9.16 -7.12 -29.69
N GLN A 269 8.25 -6.44 -29.00
CA GLN A 269 7.58 -5.23 -29.49
C GLN A 269 8.32 -3.95 -29.08
N ALA A 270 9.26 -4.05 -28.14
CA ALA A 270 9.96 -2.93 -27.50
C ALA A 270 9.00 -1.91 -26.85
N GLU A 271 7.78 -2.33 -26.51
CA GLU A 271 6.74 -1.50 -25.92
C GLU A 271 5.75 -2.33 -25.10
N VAL A 272 4.95 -1.62 -24.30
CA VAL A 272 3.90 -2.16 -23.44
C VAL A 272 2.66 -1.29 -23.61
N THR A 273 1.50 -1.90 -23.78
CA THR A 273 0.23 -1.16 -23.83
C THR A 273 -0.26 -0.88 -22.41
N MET A 274 -0.36 0.40 -22.06
CA MET A 274 -0.96 0.82 -20.80
C MET A 274 -2.42 1.18 -21.03
N TYR A 275 -3.30 0.59 -20.21
CA TYR A 275 -4.70 0.98 -20.06
C TYR A 275 -4.88 1.61 -18.70
N ALA A 276 -5.62 2.70 -18.63
CA ALA A 276 -6.00 3.33 -17.38
C ALA A 276 -7.52 3.42 -17.27
N VAL A 277 -8.01 3.09 -16.07
CA VAL A 277 -9.44 2.99 -15.75
C VAL A 277 -9.72 3.67 -14.40
N PRO A 278 -10.94 4.16 -14.14
CA PRO A 278 -11.30 4.68 -12.83
C PRO A 278 -11.33 3.58 -11.77
N VAL A 279 -11.29 3.98 -10.50
CA VAL A 279 -11.39 3.04 -9.36
C VAL A 279 -12.64 2.14 -9.47
N GLY A 280 -12.47 0.86 -9.14
CA GLY A 280 -13.53 -0.15 -9.12
C GLY A 280 -13.96 -0.66 -10.49
N THR A 281 -13.19 -0.39 -11.55
CA THR A 281 -13.61 -0.73 -12.93
C THR A 281 -13.19 -2.14 -13.34
N ILE A 282 -11.92 -2.49 -13.19
CA ILE A 282 -11.38 -3.79 -13.60
C ILE A 282 -11.08 -4.64 -12.38
N GLY A 283 -10.46 -4.06 -11.34
CA GLY A 283 -10.01 -4.78 -10.17
C GLY A 283 -8.94 -5.83 -10.50
N ARG A 284 -8.79 -6.83 -9.62
CA ARG A 284 -7.85 -7.93 -9.84
C ARG A 284 -8.46 -8.99 -10.75
N GLN A 285 -7.70 -9.41 -11.75
CA GLN A 285 -8.13 -10.41 -12.71
C GLN A 285 -7.20 -11.62 -12.62
N PRO A 286 -7.69 -12.80 -12.20
CA PRO A 286 -6.85 -13.98 -12.01
C PRO A 286 -6.44 -14.63 -13.33
N ARG A 287 -7.11 -14.28 -14.44
CA ARG A 287 -6.87 -14.84 -15.77
C ARG A 287 -6.91 -13.76 -16.84
N GLU A 288 -6.12 -13.96 -17.90
CA GLU A 288 -5.97 -13.02 -19.01
C GLU A 288 -7.24 -12.84 -19.84
N ASP A 289 -8.03 -13.90 -20.02
CA ASP A 289 -9.31 -13.82 -20.71
C ASP A 289 -10.36 -13.00 -19.93
N MET A 290 -10.34 -13.09 -18.60
CA MET A 290 -11.18 -12.25 -17.74
C MET A 290 -10.75 -10.77 -17.80
N LEU A 291 -9.44 -10.51 -17.82
CA LEU A 291 -8.89 -9.16 -18.00
C LEU A 291 -9.37 -8.54 -19.32
N ARG A 292 -9.28 -9.30 -20.41
CA ARG A 292 -9.75 -8.88 -21.74
C ARG A 292 -11.24 -8.53 -21.73
N VAL A 293 -12.10 -9.40 -21.21
CA VAL A 293 -13.56 -9.16 -21.13
C VAL A 293 -13.88 -7.94 -20.25
N ALA A 294 -13.15 -7.75 -19.15
CA ALA A 294 -13.35 -6.59 -18.29
C ALA A 294 -12.98 -5.27 -19.01
N LEU A 295 -11.86 -5.28 -19.77
CA LEU A 295 -11.44 -4.14 -20.58
C LEU A 295 -12.44 -3.83 -21.69
N GLU A 296 -12.95 -4.83 -22.41
CA GLU A 296 -14.00 -4.65 -23.44
C GLU A 296 -15.25 -3.99 -22.86
N ARG A 297 -15.70 -4.43 -21.67
CA ARG A 297 -16.83 -3.81 -20.98
C ARG A 297 -16.55 -2.36 -20.62
N ALA A 298 -15.37 -2.06 -20.11
CA ALA A 298 -14.98 -0.71 -19.73
C ALA A 298 -14.86 0.22 -20.97
N VAL A 299 -14.34 -0.30 -22.08
CA VAL A 299 -14.27 0.40 -23.38
C VAL A 299 -15.67 0.72 -23.89
N ALA A 300 -16.61 -0.24 -23.83
CA ALA A 300 -18.00 -0.01 -24.22
C ALA A 300 -18.70 1.07 -23.38
N GLN A 301 -18.19 1.35 -22.19
CA GLN A 301 -18.66 2.42 -21.30
C GLN A 301 -17.90 3.74 -21.49
N GLY A 302 -16.90 3.80 -22.37
CA GLY A 302 -16.02 4.96 -22.54
C GLY A 302 -15.15 5.26 -21.32
N ARG A 303 -14.76 4.24 -20.55
CA ARG A 303 -14.03 4.36 -19.28
C ARG A 303 -12.58 3.86 -19.35
N VAL A 304 -12.01 3.80 -20.54
CA VAL A 304 -10.63 3.34 -20.74
C VAL A 304 -9.88 4.35 -21.59
N VAL A 305 -8.77 4.84 -21.07
CA VAL A 305 -7.76 5.54 -21.89
C VAL A 305 -6.54 4.67 -22.00
N GLY A 306 -5.81 4.74 -23.10
CA GLY A 306 -4.63 3.94 -23.31
C GLY A 306 -3.58 4.57 -24.21
N ALA A 307 -2.39 4.01 -24.13
CA ALA A 307 -1.24 4.38 -24.94
C ALA A 307 -0.26 3.20 -25.02
N SER A 308 0.49 3.11 -26.12
CA SER A 308 1.67 2.25 -26.16
C SER A 308 2.87 3.01 -25.59
N LEU A 309 3.59 2.39 -24.67
CA LEU A 309 4.72 2.99 -23.97
C LEU A 309 6.00 2.22 -24.32
N PRO A 310 7.05 2.88 -24.85
CA PRO A 310 8.31 2.21 -25.14
C PRO A 310 8.95 1.65 -23.87
N LEU A 311 9.70 0.56 -24.02
CA LEU A 311 10.52 0.03 -22.93
C LEU A 311 11.75 0.90 -22.70
N ALA A 312 12.10 1.07 -21.42
CA ALA A 312 13.37 1.63 -20.98
C ALA A 312 14.11 0.62 -20.09
N GLY A 313 15.44 0.63 -20.14
CA GLY A 313 16.29 -0.20 -19.26
C GLY A 313 16.51 -1.66 -19.71
N THR A 314 16.08 -2.01 -20.92
CA THR A 314 16.26 -3.34 -21.53
C THR A 314 17.62 -3.52 -22.19
#